data_AF-A0A2A3XI11-F1
#
_entry.id   AF-A0A2A3XI11-F1
#
_cell.length_a   1.000
_cell.length_b   1.000
_cell.length_c   1.000
_cell.angle_alpha   90.00
_cell.angle_beta   90.00
_cell.angle_gamma   90.00
#
_symmetry.space_group_name_H-M   'P 1'
#
loop_
_entity.id
_entity.type
_entity.pdbx_description
1 polymer ?
#
loop_
_entity_poly.entity_id
_entity_poly.type
_entity_poly.pdbx_seq_one_letter_code
_entity_poly.pdbx_strand_id
1 'polypeptide(L)'
;MLRILHSLPRTHKLLLLPVATMVTVLGTQKLVTTYHDLNQSYTPLESVLVPLPSDSAPGVPSLSQERTPVAEAIDRASRALDATRGNIPLSDLAVTEVVDLDVISKAEADIASQPTLGSNLAAVSTITPNTVALGVSSLDSGALHMAVVVGTLTSGMLDVDSASSMEIADATSYEDYGIELFDDVSFLNLELAAEEPFVPVWKTHIVESGETFAVLAQDQLGLGYSEVLTLLEDLPDQRLLTNWRAGHSFDYQLDEDGRLLSLRMMKNTREGVMLERDADQYAITAIERQGEPVQRLYAGSVSGSFARSAQATGLNSGSVTELTKILEKKLDFRRDSRRGDRFQVLVESDMIDGETLESRVLAVKYDGERMDLTVVRNLNDNNFYTPEGGSLDPAFARHPFDGSYRLSSNFNPNRKHPITGRVSPHNGTDFAMPIGTAVLAPANGRVERVSNHPAAGRYIVVRHDNGYRTRYLHLSSQLVNQGDRVTMGERIALSGNTGRSTGPHLHYEVIVNNAPVDALTVSLPENSSLSGDTLVAFQSQAEPMLATLESGETGPVSVANYQQNDD
;
A
#
# COMPACT_ATOMS: atom_id res chain seq x y z
N MET A 1 3.54 24.42 -4.11
CA MET A 1 4.02 25.45 -5.07
C MET A 1 3.24 26.77 -5.01
N LEU A 2 1.93 26.77 -4.73
CA LEU A 2 1.09 28.00 -4.70
C LEU A 2 1.35 28.98 -3.54
N ARG A 3 1.90 28.53 -2.40
CA ARG A 3 2.21 29.42 -1.24
C ARG A 3 3.39 30.38 -1.46
N ILE A 4 4.34 30.06 -2.35
CA ILE A 4 5.56 30.86 -2.56
C ILE A 4 5.31 32.05 -3.48
N LEU A 5 4.30 31.97 -4.35
CA LEU A 5 3.98 33.03 -5.33
C LEU A 5 3.28 34.25 -4.70
N HIS A 6 2.77 34.14 -3.47
CA HIS A 6 2.07 35.24 -2.80
C HIS A 6 3.00 36.20 -2.04
N SER A 7 4.23 35.82 -1.71
CA SER A 7 5.16 36.65 -0.92
C SER A 7 6.16 37.47 -1.75
N LEU A 8 6.20 37.31 -3.08
CA LEU A 8 7.19 37.97 -3.92
C LEU A 8 6.70 39.34 -4.47
N PRO A 9 7.59 40.36 -4.52
CA PRO A 9 7.27 41.67 -5.10
C PRO A 9 6.89 41.55 -6.59
N ARG A 10 5.98 42.42 -7.05
CA ARG A 10 5.33 42.36 -8.38
C ARG A 10 6.30 42.26 -9.57
N THR A 11 7.52 42.76 -9.44
CA THR A 11 8.55 42.72 -10.49
C THR A 11 9.10 41.31 -10.73
N HIS A 12 9.12 40.44 -9.72
CA HIS A 12 9.59 39.05 -9.86
C HIS A 12 8.50 38.09 -10.38
N LYS A 13 7.22 38.46 -10.24
CA LYS A 13 6.10 37.67 -10.80
C LYS A 13 6.07 37.70 -12.33
N LEU A 14 6.49 38.81 -12.94
CA LEU A 14 6.53 38.98 -14.41
C LEU A 14 7.66 38.19 -15.09
N LEU A 15 8.75 37.88 -14.38
CA LEU A 15 9.85 37.05 -14.89
C LEU A 15 9.62 35.55 -14.71
N LEU A 16 8.86 35.15 -13.69
CA LEU A 16 8.63 33.72 -13.39
C LEU A 16 7.48 33.10 -14.18
N LEU A 17 6.50 33.89 -14.62
CA LEU A 17 5.35 33.36 -15.38
C LEU A 17 5.76 32.69 -16.70
N PRO A 18 6.62 33.29 -17.55
CA PRO A 18 7.06 32.69 -18.81
C PRO A 18 7.87 31.40 -18.60
N VAL A 19 8.74 31.38 -17.59
CA VAL A 19 9.58 30.21 -17.27
C VAL A 19 8.72 29.05 -16.75
N ALA A 20 7.74 29.34 -15.88
CA ALA A 20 6.82 28.34 -15.36
C ALA A 20 5.93 27.74 -16.47
N THR A 21 5.47 28.56 -17.43
CA THR A 21 4.73 28.08 -18.60
C THR A 21 5.59 27.27 -19.56
N MET A 22 6.87 27.64 -19.72
CA MET A 22 7.79 26.90 -20.59
C MET A 22 8.15 25.53 -20.00
N VAL A 23 8.35 25.43 -18.67
CA VAL A 23 8.60 24.16 -17.97
C VAL A 23 7.38 23.25 -18.00
N THR A 24 6.16 23.78 -17.86
CA THR A 24 4.95 22.95 -18.01
C THR A 24 4.76 22.46 -19.44
N VAL A 25 5.01 23.29 -20.46
CA VAL A 25 4.90 22.87 -21.87
C VAL A 25 5.96 21.85 -22.26
N LEU A 26 7.22 22.03 -21.85
CA LEU A 26 8.25 21.01 -22.08
C LEU A 26 7.98 19.72 -21.28
N GLY A 27 7.47 19.84 -20.06
CA GLY A 27 7.10 18.70 -19.22
C GLY A 27 5.96 17.87 -19.82
N THR A 28 4.91 18.53 -20.31
CA THR A 28 3.78 17.84 -20.97
C THR A 28 4.21 17.23 -22.30
N GLN A 29 5.06 17.91 -23.08
CA GLN A 29 5.55 17.37 -24.34
C GLN A 29 6.42 16.12 -24.13
N LYS A 30 7.29 16.13 -23.10
CA LYS A 30 8.13 14.97 -22.74
C LYS A 30 7.31 13.78 -22.24
N LEU A 31 6.24 14.04 -21.48
CA LEU A 31 5.30 13.02 -21.00
C LEU A 31 4.45 12.41 -22.12
N VAL A 32 4.02 13.24 -23.09
CA VAL A 32 3.27 12.75 -24.26
C VAL A 32 4.17 11.90 -25.15
N THR A 33 5.44 12.27 -25.34
CA THR A 33 6.39 11.45 -26.10
C THR A 33 6.68 10.11 -25.41
N THR A 34 6.88 10.08 -24.09
CA THR A 34 7.11 8.81 -23.37
C THR A 34 5.85 7.94 -23.32
N TYR A 35 4.66 8.54 -23.24
CA TYR A 35 3.40 7.81 -23.32
C TYR A 35 3.18 7.20 -24.72
N HIS A 36 3.58 7.89 -25.78
CA HIS A 36 3.50 7.36 -27.14
C HIS A 36 4.50 6.22 -27.37
N ASP A 37 5.72 6.34 -26.84
CA ASP A 37 6.75 5.29 -26.94
C ASP A 37 6.40 4.02 -26.13
N LEU A 38 5.71 4.17 -25.00
CA LEU A 38 5.29 3.04 -24.15
C LEU A 38 4.06 2.28 -24.70
N ASN A 39 3.24 2.93 -25.55
CA ASN A 39 2.06 2.32 -26.17
C ASN A 39 2.33 1.75 -27.57
N GLN A 40 3.57 1.75 -28.05
CA GLN A 40 3.96 0.95 -29.21
C GLN A 40 4.29 -0.48 -28.75
N SER A 41 3.48 -1.44 -29.18
CA SER A 41 3.80 -2.85 -29.09
C SER A 41 5.09 -3.13 -29.85
N TYR A 42 6.18 -3.40 -29.14
CA TYR A 42 7.43 -3.91 -29.70
C TYR A 42 7.15 -5.22 -30.43
N THR A 43 7.01 -5.14 -31.74
CA THR A 43 7.08 -6.30 -32.64
C THR A 43 8.51 -6.33 -33.15
N PRO A 44 9.33 -7.37 -32.88
CA PRO A 44 10.64 -7.46 -33.47
C PRO A 44 10.49 -7.50 -34.99
N LEU A 45 11.21 -6.62 -35.70
CA LEU A 45 11.25 -6.59 -37.16
C LEU A 45 11.93 -7.85 -37.68
N GLU A 46 11.15 -8.90 -37.92
CA GLU A 46 11.56 -10.03 -38.73
C GLU A 46 11.52 -9.59 -40.19
N SER A 47 12.70 -9.49 -40.82
CA SER A 47 12.82 -9.08 -42.22
C SER A 47 12.42 -10.25 -43.13
N VAL A 48 11.17 -10.26 -43.57
CA VAL A 48 10.70 -11.18 -44.62
C VAL A 48 11.05 -10.58 -45.98
N LEU A 49 12.06 -11.15 -46.64
CA LEU A 49 12.39 -10.86 -48.03
C LEU A 49 11.36 -11.52 -48.96
N VAL A 50 10.45 -10.72 -49.51
CA VAL A 50 9.58 -11.14 -50.62
C VAL A 50 10.22 -10.68 -51.93
N PRO A 51 10.66 -11.59 -52.82
CA PRO A 51 11.21 -11.20 -54.11
C PRO A 51 10.08 -10.67 -55.01
N LEU A 52 10.23 -9.44 -55.50
CA LEU A 52 9.36 -8.88 -56.53
C LEU A 52 9.83 -9.36 -57.92
N PRO A 53 8.91 -9.70 -58.84
CA PRO A 53 9.23 -9.90 -60.25
C PRO A 53 9.87 -8.64 -60.84
N SER A 54 10.75 -8.82 -61.85
CA SER A 54 11.56 -7.78 -62.49
C SER A 54 10.81 -6.60 -63.11
N ASP A 55 9.48 -6.66 -63.15
CA ASP A 55 8.64 -5.74 -63.92
C ASP A 55 7.82 -4.79 -63.02
N SER A 56 8.23 -4.62 -61.76
CA SER A 56 7.55 -3.75 -60.79
C SER A 56 7.96 -2.28 -60.96
N ALA A 57 7.08 -1.43 -61.49
CA ALA A 57 7.32 0.01 -61.69
C ALA A 57 6.92 0.86 -60.47
N PRO A 58 7.66 1.94 -60.13
CA PRO A 58 7.32 2.80 -59.00
C PRO A 58 6.24 3.81 -59.37
N GLY A 59 5.08 3.73 -58.72
CA GLY A 59 4.00 4.70 -58.84
C GLY A 59 3.38 5.00 -57.48
N VAL A 60 3.31 6.29 -57.12
CA VAL A 60 2.65 6.79 -55.91
C VAL A 60 1.12 6.79 -56.09
N PRO A 61 0.33 6.20 -55.18
CA PRO A 61 -1.12 6.41 -55.17
C PRO A 61 -1.47 7.70 -54.43
N SER A 62 -2.26 8.56 -55.07
CA SER A 62 -2.91 9.72 -54.46
C SER A 62 -4.14 9.27 -53.65
N LEU A 63 -4.21 9.68 -52.38
CA LEU A 63 -5.40 9.51 -51.53
C LEU A 63 -6.43 10.60 -51.87
N SER A 64 -7.48 10.23 -52.59
CA SER A 64 -8.73 10.99 -52.65
C SER A 64 -9.57 10.71 -51.40
N GLN A 65 -9.51 11.60 -50.42
CA GLN A 65 -10.47 11.63 -49.31
C GLN A 65 -11.60 12.60 -49.67
N GLU A 66 -12.79 12.06 -49.92
CA GLU A 66 -14.01 12.86 -49.93
C GLU A 66 -14.23 13.47 -48.53
N ARG A 67 -14.22 14.80 -48.45
CA ARG A 67 -14.59 15.53 -47.24
C ARG A 67 -16.11 15.71 -47.22
N THR A 68 -16.80 15.01 -46.33
CA THR A 68 -18.17 15.36 -45.96
C THR A 68 -18.20 16.75 -45.29
N PRO A 69 -19.16 17.63 -45.61
CA PRO A 69 -19.22 18.97 -45.02
C PRO A 69 -19.51 18.92 -43.52
N VAL A 70 -18.73 19.70 -42.76
CA VAL A 70 -18.83 19.87 -41.29
C VAL A 70 -20.25 20.24 -40.80
N ALA A 71 -21.10 20.72 -41.70
CA ALA A 71 -22.50 21.03 -41.41
C ALA A 71 -23.33 19.79 -41.01
N GLU A 72 -23.03 18.60 -41.52
CA GLU A 72 -23.85 17.39 -41.26
C GLU A 72 -23.52 16.74 -39.89
N ALA A 73 -22.28 16.92 -39.42
CA ALA A 73 -21.86 16.45 -38.09
C ALA A 73 -22.43 17.31 -36.96
N ILE A 74 -22.55 18.62 -37.19
CA ILE A 74 -23.15 19.56 -36.22
C ILE A 74 -24.66 19.33 -36.11
N ASP A 75 -25.35 19.01 -37.21
CA ASP A 75 -26.79 18.75 -37.20
C ASP A 75 -27.14 17.40 -36.53
N ARG A 76 -26.26 16.39 -36.63
CA ARG A 76 -26.40 15.14 -35.84
C ARG A 76 -26.16 15.34 -34.34
N ALA A 77 -25.20 16.17 -33.95
CA ALA A 77 -24.92 16.45 -32.54
C ALA A 77 -26.03 17.30 -31.90
N SER A 78 -26.63 18.21 -32.66
CA SER A 78 -27.76 19.05 -32.21
C SER A 78 -29.02 18.21 -31.93
N ARG A 79 -29.36 17.26 -32.82
CA ARG A 79 -30.53 16.38 -32.63
C ARG A 79 -30.36 15.37 -31.49
N ALA A 80 -29.13 14.99 -31.15
CA ALA A 80 -28.86 14.10 -30.02
C ALA A 80 -29.05 14.78 -28.66
N LEU A 81 -28.88 16.12 -28.58
CA LEU A 81 -29.10 16.86 -27.33
C LEU A 81 -30.59 17.09 -27.03
N ASP A 82 -31.43 17.23 -28.07
CA ASP A 82 -32.86 17.53 -27.92
C ASP A 82 -33.70 16.27 -27.58
N ALA A 83 -33.16 15.06 -27.79
CA ALA A 83 -33.82 13.79 -27.48
C ALA A 83 -33.88 13.43 -25.98
N THR A 84 -33.36 14.28 -25.09
CA THR A 84 -33.40 14.06 -23.62
C THR A 84 -34.49 14.87 -22.90
N ARG A 85 -35.36 15.58 -23.63
CA ARG A 85 -36.53 16.28 -23.06
C ARG A 85 -37.84 15.84 -23.72
N GLY A 86 -38.28 14.63 -23.41
CA GLY A 86 -39.66 14.19 -23.67
C GLY A 86 -39.80 12.67 -23.77
N ASN A 87 -40.81 12.11 -23.11
CA ASN A 87 -41.14 10.69 -23.19
C ASN A 87 -41.50 10.29 -24.62
N ILE A 88 -40.76 9.35 -25.20
CA ILE A 88 -41.09 8.69 -26.48
C ILE A 88 -41.76 7.35 -26.15
N PRO A 89 -43.01 7.08 -26.60
CA PRO A 89 -43.66 5.79 -26.40
C PRO A 89 -43.01 4.68 -27.25
N LEU A 90 -42.97 3.45 -26.71
CA LEU A 90 -42.28 2.28 -27.29
C LEU A 90 -42.74 1.84 -28.69
N SER A 91 -43.80 2.41 -29.25
CA SER A 91 -44.30 2.07 -30.59
C SER A 91 -43.43 2.56 -31.74
N ASP A 92 -42.51 3.49 -31.48
CA ASP A 92 -41.81 4.24 -32.54
C ASP A 92 -40.33 3.85 -32.70
N LEU A 93 -39.89 2.74 -32.08
CA LEU A 93 -38.54 2.19 -32.24
C LEU A 93 -38.54 1.03 -33.24
N ALA A 94 -37.83 1.19 -34.36
CA ALA A 94 -37.64 0.14 -35.36
C ALA A 94 -36.48 -0.81 -35.00
N VAL A 95 -36.66 -2.10 -35.30
CA VAL A 95 -35.74 -3.21 -34.98
C VAL A 95 -34.82 -3.51 -36.18
N THR A 96 -33.51 -3.48 -35.96
CA THR A 96 -32.45 -4.03 -36.84
C THR A 96 -31.23 -4.33 -35.97
N GLU A 97 -30.51 -5.45 -36.01
CA GLU A 97 -30.54 -6.73 -36.73
C GLU A 97 -29.76 -7.71 -35.83
N VAL A 98 -30.15 -8.97 -35.80
CA VAL A 98 -29.61 -10.04 -34.93
C VAL A 98 -28.41 -10.71 -35.61
N VAL A 99 -27.29 -10.87 -34.90
CA VAL A 99 -26.22 -11.81 -35.26
C VAL A 99 -26.06 -12.83 -34.14
N ASP A 100 -26.26 -14.09 -34.52
CA ASP A 100 -26.20 -15.31 -33.73
C ASP A 100 -24.74 -15.67 -33.41
N LEU A 101 -24.43 -16.03 -32.16
CA LEU A 101 -23.12 -16.55 -31.76
C LEU A 101 -23.31 -17.86 -31.01
N ASP A 102 -23.18 -18.96 -31.74
CA ASP A 102 -23.09 -20.31 -31.22
C ASP A 102 -21.89 -20.45 -30.27
N VAL A 103 -22.17 -20.74 -29.00
CA VAL A 103 -21.18 -21.00 -27.96
C VAL A 103 -20.75 -22.46 -28.02
N ILE A 104 -19.53 -22.70 -28.52
CA ILE A 104 -18.85 -24.00 -28.45
C ILE A 104 -18.50 -24.31 -26.99
N SER A 105 -18.89 -25.50 -26.55
CA SER A 105 -18.61 -26.07 -25.24
C SER A 105 -17.72 -27.31 -25.38
N LYS A 106 -16.69 -27.39 -24.51
CA LYS A 106 -15.69 -28.45 -24.27
C LYS A 106 -14.31 -28.31 -24.96
N ALA A 107 -13.28 -28.27 -24.12
CA ALA A 107 -11.88 -28.47 -24.44
C ALA A 107 -11.43 -29.84 -23.87
N GLU A 108 -10.80 -30.66 -24.69
CA GLU A 108 -10.04 -31.85 -24.29
C GLU A 108 -8.55 -31.56 -24.48
N ALA A 109 -7.77 -31.89 -23.46
CA ALA A 109 -6.31 -31.75 -23.43
C ALA A 109 -5.66 -33.01 -24.01
N ASP A 110 -4.71 -32.85 -24.92
CA ASP A 110 -3.84 -33.94 -25.37
C ASP A 110 -2.37 -33.63 -25.05
N ILE A 111 -1.72 -34.63 -24.45
CA ILE A 111 -0.40 -34.57 -23.84
C ILE A 111 0.63 -35.11 -24.84
N ALA A 112 1.58 -34.29 -25.24
CA ALA A 112 2.75 -34.73 -25.99
C ALA A 112 3.74 -35.47 -25.07
N SER A 113 4.09 -36.71 -25.44
CA SER A 113 5.22 -37.48 -24.88
C SER A 113 6.09 -38.02 -26.01
N GLN A 114 7.41 -37.93 -25.82
CA GLN A 114 8.51 -38.24 -26.73
C GLN A 114 8.50 -39.66 -27.34
N PRO A 115 9.25 -39.91 -28.44
CA PRO A 115 9.72 -41.25 -28.77
C PRO A 115 11.23 -41.43 -28.52
N THR A 116 11.53 -42.59 -27.96
CA THR A 116 12.83 -43.16 -27.62
C THR A 116 13.50 -43.87 -28.80
N LEU A 117 14.84 -43.96 -28.76
CA LEU A 117 15.65 -44.87 -29.56
C LEU A 117 15.38 -46.34 -29.19
N GLY A 118 15.27 -47.22 -30.20
CA GLY A 118 15.22 -48.67 -30.00
C GLY A 118 15.19 -49.44 -31.32
N SER A 119 16.27 -50.18 -31.56
CA SER A 119 16.61 -51.06 -32.68
C SER A 119 15.55 -52.08 -33.11
N ASN A 120 15.43 -52.33 -34.42
CA ASN A 120 15.34 -53.69 -34.95
C ASN A 120 15.72 -53.79 -36.45
N LEU A 121 16.42 -54.89 -36.74
CA LEU A 121 17.00 -55.29 -38.02
C LEU A 121 15.94 -55.71 -39.04
N ALA A 122 16.20 -55.45 -40.34
CA ALA A 122 16.45 -56.45 -41.38
C ALA A 122 16.12 -55.93 -42.80
N ALA A 123 17.07 -56.14 -43.72
CA ALA A 123 16.92 -56.48 -45.15
C ALA A 123 16.14 -55.51 -46.08
N VAL A 124 16.52 -55.20 -47.33
CA VAL A 124 17.49 -55.73 -48.32
C VAL A 124 17.42 -54.78 -49.54
N SER A 125 18.57 -54.48 -50.17
CA SER A 125 18.78 -54.13 -51.62
C SER A 125 18.08 -52.88 -52.22
N THR A 126 18.62 -52.04 -53.13
CA THR A 126 19.61 -52.19 -54.22
C THR A 126 19.97 -50.81 -54.82
N ILE A 127 21.28 -50.54 -55.05
CA ILE A 127 21.96 -50.11 -56.31
C ILE A 127 21.60 -48.76 -56.99
N THR A 128 22.37 -47.67 -56.78
CA THR A 128 23.42 -46.98 -57.64
C THR A 128 22.93 -45.83 -58.57
N PRO A 129 23.80 -45.05 -59.28
CA PRO A 129 24.16 -43.66 -58.91
C PRO A 129 24.02 -42.66 -60.08
N ASN A 130 24.30 -41.36 -59.87
CA ASN A 130 24.96 -40.55 -60.91
C ASN A 130 25.59 -39.25 -60.39
N THR A 131 26.69 -38.92 -61.06
CA THR A 131 27.79 -38.00 -60.76
C THR A 131 27.75 -36.72 -61.63
N VAL A 132 28.68 -35.78 -61.31
CA VAL A 132 29.30 -34.73 -62.17
C VAL A 132 28.55 -33.38 -62.23
N ALA A 133 29.17 -32.19 -62.27
CA ALA A 133 30.44 -31.63 -61.80
C ALA A 133 30.38 -30.08 -61.96
N LEU A 134 31.38 -29.44 -61.37
CA LEU A 134 31.76 -28.02 -61.31
C LEU A 134 31.76 -27.25 -62.64
N GLY A 135 31.52 -25.93 -62.54
CA GLY A 135 31.90 -24.91 -63.53
C GLY A 135 32.14 -23.55 -62.84
N VAL A 136 33.36 -23.02 -63.00
CA VAL A 136 33.86 -21.74 -62.43
C VAL A 136 34.21 -20.80 -63.59
N SER A 137 33.83 -19.52 -63.49
CA SER A 137 34.42 -18.32 -64.15
C SER A 137 33.47 -17.14 -63.90
N SER A 138 33.83 -15.88 -63.63
CA SER A 138 35.08 -15.11 -63.69
C SER A 138 34.88 -13.78 -62.93
N LEU A 139 35.98 -13.13 -62.52
CA LEU A 139 36.07 -11.85 -61.81
C LEU A 139 35.91 -10.60 -62.70
N ASP A 140 35.84 -9.44 -62.02
CA ASP A 140 36.17 -8.04 -62.42
C ASP A 140 34.93 -7.11 -62.60
N SER A 141 34.85 -5.85 -62.16
CA SER A 141 35.80 -4.87 -61.60
C SER A 141 35.03 -3.73 -60.89
N GLY A 142 35.70 -2.95 -60.02
CA GLY A 142 35.30 -1.56 -59.74
C GLY A 142 35.11 -1.17 -58.28
N ALA A 143 36.20 -0.86 -57.56
CA ALA A 143 36.17 0.03 -56.40
C ALA A 143 36.23 1.49 -56.86
N LEU A 144 35.54 2.43 -56.18
CA LEU A 144 35.93 3.84 -56.04
C LEU A 144 35.06 4.61 -55.01
N HIS A 145 35.69 4.91 -53.87
CA HIS A 145 35.65 6.08 -52.96
C HIS A 145 34.49 7.10 -52.92
N MET A 146 34.10 7.38 -51.66
CA MET A 146 33.83 8.67 -50.97
C MET A 146 32.76 9.66 -51.47
N ALA A 147 31.88 10.11 -50.55
CA ALA A 147 32.05 11.38 -49.81
C ALA A 147 30.81 11.67 -48.94
N VAL A 148 31.04 12.02 -47.68
CA VAL A 148 30.07 12.69 -46.79
C VAL A 148 30.22 14.19 -47.01
N VAL A 149 29.14 14.86 -47.39
CA VAL A 149 29.07 16.33 -47.42
C VAL A 149 28.04 16.77 -46.39
N VAL A 150 28.55 17.34 -45.31
CA VAL A 150 27.78 18.15 -44.35
C VAL A 150 27.66 19.54 -44.97
N GLY A 151 26.47 19.88 -45.45
CA GLY A 151 26.15 21.21 -45.98
C GLY A 151 25.31 22.01 -45.00
N THR A 152 25.91 23.03 -44.39
CA THR A 152 25.19 24.16 -43.81
C THR A 152 24.66 25.04 -44.93
N LEU A 153 23.34 25.23 -45.03
CA LEU A 153 22.75 26.25 -45.88
C LEU A 153 21.95 27.24 -45.04
N THR A 154 22.64 28.34 -44.75
CA THR A 154 22.04 29.64 -44.45
C THR A 154 21.43 30.23 -45.72
N SER A 155 20.26 30.86 -45.53
CA SER A 155 19.71 31.97 -46.33
C SER A 155 19.12 31.70 -47.72
N GLY A 156 17.82 32.02 -47.82
CA GLY A 156 17.38 32.97 -48.85
C GLY A 156 16.19 32.53 -49.69
N MET A 157 14.96 32.82 -49.23
CA MET A 157 13.89 33.23 -50.15
C MET A 157 13.14 34.41 -49.55
N LEU A 158 13.16 35.49 -50.33
CA LEU A 158 12.58 36.80 -50.14
C LEU A 158 11.05 36.74 -50.06
N ASP A 159 10.44 37.58 -49.22
CA ASP A 159 9.66 38.70 -49.75
C ASP A 159 9.41 39.79 -48.69
N VAL A 160 8.95 40.95 -49.16
CA VAL A 160 8.48 42.16 -48.46
C VAL A 160 9.48 43.32 -48.30
N ASP A 161 9.60 44.05 -49.41
CA ASP A 161 9.28 45.48 -49.58
C ASP A 161 9.76 46.58 -48.60
N SER A 162 10.42 47.56 -49.24
CA SER A 162 10.26 49.02 -49.11
C SER A 162 11.23 49.85 -48.27
N ALA A 163 11.76 50.86 -48.97
CA ALA A 163 12.24 52.18 -48.53
C ALA A 163 13.76 52.41 -48.31
N SER A 164 14.39 52.80 -49.43
CA SER A 164 15.25 54.00 -49.61
C SER A 164 16.59 54.18 -48.87
N SER A 165 17.63 54.28 -49.71
CA SER A 165 18.76 55.25 -49.72
C SER A 165 19.79 55.20 -48.59
N MET A 166 21.03 54.80 -48.90
CA MET A 166 22.13 55.72 -49.20
C MET A 166 23.41 54.94 -49.60
N GLU A 167 24.15 55.46 -50.57
CA GLU A 167 25.50 55.04 -50.99
C GLU A 167 26.51 55.09 -49.82
N ILE A 168 27.63 54.37 -49.85
CA ILE A 168 28.93 54.84 -50.37
C ILE A 168 29.93 53.68 -50.44
N ALA A 169 30.78 53.76 -51.46
CA ALA A 169 31.82 52.83 -51.89
C ALA A 169 33.18 52.99 -51.17
N ASP A 170 34.14 52.19 -51.67
CA ASP A 170 35.60 52.36 -51.70
C ASP A 170 36.41 51.63 -50.59
N ALA A 171 37.21 50.60 -50.96
CA ALA A 171 38.65 50.67 -51.31
C ALA A 171 39.54 50.45 -50.06
N THR A 172 40.67 49.73 -50.00
CA THR A 172 41.60 49.10 -50.94
C THR A 172 42.61 48.25 -50.14
N SER A 173 43.22 47.26 -50.82
CA SER A 173 44.62 46.78 -50.76
C SER A 173 45.28 46.24 -49.48
N TYR A 174 45.95 45.09 -49.68
CA TYR A 174 46.94 44.40 -48.85
C TYR A 174 48.35 45.01 -48.96
N GLU A 175 49.12 45.01 -47.86
CA GLU A 175 50.58 44.76 -47.73
C GLU A 175 50.81 44.22 -46.31
N ASP A 176 51.32 43.00 -46.06
CA ASP A 176 52.67 42.38 -46.20
C ASP A 176 53.62 42.61 -44.99
N TYR A 177 54.52 41.64 -44.79
CA TYR A 177 55.64 41.47 -43.85
C TYR A 177 55.43 40.49 -42.67
N GLY A 178 56.13 39.36 -42.80
CA GLY A 178 56.26 38.28 -41.82
C GLY A 178 57.33 38.51 -40.76
N ILE A 179 57.26 37.69 -39.71
CA ILE A 179 58.28 37.55 -38.66
C ILE A 179 58.51 36.05 -38.40
N GLU A 180 59.79 35.73 -38.23
CA GLU A 180 60.45 34.44 -38.18
C GLU A 180 60.15 33.59 -36.93
N LEU A 181 60.38 32.29 -37.12
CA LEU A 181 60.36 31.18 -36.16
C LEU A 181 61.30 31.38 -34.97
N PHE A 182 60.76 31.23 -33.75
CA PHE A 182 61.50 30.79 -32.57
C PHE A 182 60.65 29.77 -31.78
N ASP A 183 61.22 28.57 -31.60
CA ASP A 183 60.93 27.49 -30.66
C ASP A 183 59.53 27.43 -30.00
N ASP A 184 58.69 26.52 -30.53
CA ASP A 184 57.57 25.92 -29.81
C ASP A 184 58.09 25.00 -28.69
N VAL A 185 58.49 25.57 -27.56
CA VAL A 185 58.29 24.90 -26.27
C VAL A 185 56.94 25.39 -25.75
N SER A 186 55.89 24.65 -26.09
CA SER A 186 54.55 24.88 -25.59
C SER A 186 54.52 24.66 -24.07
N PHE A 187 54.70 25.73 -23.29
CA PHE A 187 54.45 25.76 -21.84
C PHE A 187 52.98 25.48 -21.47
N LEU A 188 52.11 25.20 -22.45
CA LEU A 188 50.69 24.90 -22.26
C LEU A 188 50.38 23.44 -21.94
N ASN A 189 51.34 22.52 -22.04
CA ASN A 189 51.12 21.11 -21.68
C ASN A 189 51.44 20.77 -20.22
N LEU A 190 51.81 21.75 -19.39
CA LEU A 190 52.10 21.53 -17.96
C LEU A 190 51.11 22.17 -16.97
N GLU A 191 50.12 22.95 -17.43
CA GLU A 191 49.27 23.78 -16.54
C GLU A 191 47.76 23.44 -16.57
N LEU A 192 47.36 22.33 -17.21
CA LEU A 192 45.95 21.90 -17.27
C LEU A 192 45.79 20.39 -17.00
N ALA A 193 46.43 19.92 -15.94
CA ALA A 193 45.85 18.81 -15.18
C ALA A 193 44.77 19.42 -14.27
N ALA A 194 43.60 19.72 -14.82
CA ALA A 194 42.44 19.99 -13.99
C ALA A 194 42.15 18.70 -13.22
N GLU A 195 42.44 18.67 -11.92
CA GLU A 195 42.03 17.59 -11.04
C GLU A 195 40.50 17.44 -11.18
N GLU A 196 40.05 16.33 -11.78
CA GLU A 196 38.63 16.04 -11.84
C GLU A 196 38.12 15.94 -10.39
N PRO A 197 37.05 16.66 -10.01
CA PRO A 197 36.57 16.65 -8.64
C PRO A 197 36.17 15.23 -8.25
N PHE A 198 36.80 14.68 -7.20
CA PHE A 198 36.51 13.35 -6.71
C PHE A 198 35.04 13.23 -6.27
N VAL A 199 34.30 12.33 -6.92
CA VAL A 199 32.90 12.03 -6.57
C VAL A 199 32.84 10.70 -5.79
N PRO A 200 32.47 10.71 -4.51
CA PRO A 200 32.40 9.49 -3.72
C PRO A 200 31.30 8.55 -4.23
N VAL A 201 31.65 7.29 -4.48
CA VAL A 201 30.73 6.25 -4.99
C VAL A 201 30.34 5.29 -3.87
N TRP A 202 29.06 4.93 -3.81
CA TRP A 202 28.56 3.90 -2.92
C TRP A 202 29.11 2.51 -3.31
N LYS A 203 29.73 1.84 -2.35
CA LYS A 203 30.20 0.45 -2.47
C LYS A 203 29.44 -0.40 -1.46
N THR A 204 29.07 -1.61 -1.85
CA THR A 204 28.45 -2.59 -0.97
C THR A 204 29.48 -3.60 -0.50
N HIS A 205 29.61 -3.79 0.81
CA HIS A 205 30.40 -4.88 1.38
C HIS A 205 29.47 -5.99 1.87
N ILE A 206 29.83 -7.25 1.59
CA ILE A 206 29.13 -8.43 2.10
C ILE A 206 30.03 -9.09 3.13
N VAL A 207 29.53 -9.19 4.35
CA VAL A 207 30.25 -9.73 5.49
C VAL A 207 30.58 -11.21 5.28
N GLU A 208 31.85 -11.56 5.44
CA GLU A 208 32.33 -12.94 5.35
C GLU A 208 32.27 -13.69 6.70
N SER A 209 32.43 -15.01 6.67
CA SER A 209 32.40 -15.83 7.88
C SER A 209 33.61 -15.53 8.78
N GLY A 210 33.36 -15.09 10.01
CA GLY A 210 34.40 -14.78 11.00
C GLY A 210 34.98 -13.37 10.90
N GLU A 211 34.50 -12.55 9.95
CA GLU A 211 34.86 -11.16 9.83
C GLU A 211 34.30 -10.32 10.99
N THR A 212 35.06 -9.31 11.43
CA THR A 212 34.64 -8.38 12.49
C THR A 212 34.70 -6.94 11.99
N PHE A 213 33.73 -6.11 12.39
CA PHE A 213 33.69 -4.71 11.97
C PHE A 213 34.98 -3.96 12.31
N ALA A 214 35.59 -4.22 13.47
CA ALA A 214 36.81 -3.52 13.88
C ALA A 214 38.00 -3.77 12.93
N VAL A 215 38.15 -5.01 12.44
CA VAL A 215 39.22 -5.35 11.49
C VAL A 215 38.92 -4.77 10.11
N LEU A 216 37.68 -4.94 9.63
CA LEU A 216 37.28 -4.38 8.34
C LEU A 216 37.36 -2.84 8.33
N ALA A 217 36.96 -2.19 9.42
CA ALA A 217 36.96 -0.74 9.52
C ALA A 217 38.37 -0.17 9.40
N GLN A 218 39.35 -0.87 9.96
CA GLN A 218 40.77 -0.52 9.85
C GLN A 218 41.32 -0.79 8.44
N ASP A 219 41.00 -1.95 7.86
CA ASP A 219 41.59 -2.38 6.59
C ASP A 219 40.94 -1.75 5.36
N GLN A 220 39.64 -1.44 5.41
CA GLN A 220 38.84 -1.02 4.25
C GLN A 220 38.13 0.33 4.41
N LEU A 221 37.89 0.79 5.63
CA LEU A 221 37.17 2.05 5.88
C LEU A 221 38.10 3.18 6.39
N GLY A 222 39.39 2.90 6.53
CA GLY A 222 40.38 3.89 6.98
C GLY A 222 40.13 4.39 8.41
N LEU A 223 39.41 3.62 9.24
CA LEU A 223 39.08 3.98 10.62
C LEU A 223 40.11 3.40 11.59
N GLY A 224 40.66 4.24 12.46
CA GLY A 224 41.54 3.81 13.55
C GLY A 224 40.77 3.04 14.63
N TYR A 225 41.47 2.20 15.40
CA TYR A 225 40.85 1.40 16.48
C TYR A 225 40.11 2.26 17.53
N SER A 226 40.64 3.44 17.87
CA SER A 226 39.99 4.38 18.79
C SER A 226 38.72 4.98 18.21
N GLU A 227 38.70 5.27 16.91
CA GLU A 227 37.53 5.84 16.23
C GLU A 227 36.41 4.81 16.13
N VAL A 228 36.76 3.55 15.84
CA VAL A 228 35.82 2.41 15.87
C VAL A 228 35.19 2.25 17.26
N LEU A 229 35.97 2.38 18.33
CA LEU A 229 35.43 2.24 19.68
C LEU A 229 34.45 3.37 20.03
N THR A 230 34.79 4.61 19.71
CA THR A 230 33.90 5.77 19.89
C THR A 230 32.61 5.59 19.07
N LEU A 231 32.73 5.14 17.81
CA LEU A 231 31.58 4.87 16.93
C LEU A 231 30.63 3.83 17.54
N LEU A 232 31.18 2.76 18.12
CA LEU A 232 30.39 1.73 18.78
C LEU A 232 29.70 2.28 20.04
N GLU A 233 30.33 3.14 20.80
CA GLU A 233 29.72 3.77 21.99
C GLU A 233 28.56 4.70 21.62
N ASP A 234 28.68 5.46 20.54
CA ASP A 234 27.67 6.43 20.09
C ASP A 234 26.47 5.80 19.37
N LEU A 235 26.59 4.54 18.93
CA LEU A 235 25.50 3.85 18.24
C LEU A 235 24.32 3.53 19.18
N PRO A 236 23.08 3.81 18.76
CA PRO A 236 21.88 3.50 19.55
C PRO A 236 21.69 1.98 19.76
N ASP A 237 22.19 1.16 18.83
CA ASP A 237 22.26 -0.29 18.98
C ASP A 237 23.62 -0.82 18.51
N GLN A 238 24.53 -1.04 19.46
CA GLN A 238 25.86 -1.64 19.24
C GLN A 238 25.81 -2.98 18.49
N ARG A 239 24.68 -3.71 18.56
CA ARG A 239 24.55 -5.02 17.92
C ARG A 239 24.57 -4.93 16.40
N LEU A 240 24.26 -3.77 15.82
CA LEU A 240 24.31 -3.56 14.38
C LEU A 240 25.72 -3.83 13.81
N LEU A 241 26.76 -3.42 14.53
CA LEU A 241 28.15 -3.59 14.10
C LEU A 241 28.89 -4.74 14.79
N THR A 242 28.36 -5.28 15.90
CA THR A 242 29.02 -6.36 16.66
C THR A 242 28.44 -7.75 16.41
N ASN A 243 27.18 -7.88 15.99
CA ASN A 243 26.54 -9.17 15.68
C ASN A 243 26.50 -9.46 14.18
N TRP A 244 27.64 -9.28 13.52
CA TRP A 244 27.80 -9.60 12.11
C TRP A 244 27.75 -11.10 11.85
N ARG A 245 26.98 -11.49 10.83
CA ARG A 245 26.89 -12.87 10.33
C ARG A 245 27.24 -12.86 8.85
N ALA A 246 27.77 -13.99 8.38
CA ALA A 246 28.04 -14.17 6.96
C ALA A 246 26.77 -13.89 6.13
N GLY A 247 26.90 -13.02 5.12
CA GLY A 247 25.80 -12.59 4.26
C GLY A 247 25.08 -11.31 4.69
N HIS A 248 25.38 -10.72 5.85
CA HIS A 248 24.99 -9.33 6.12
C HIS A 248 25.70 -8.39 5.14
N SER A 249 25.08 -7.28 4.79
CA SER A 249 25.69 -6.28 3.92
C SER A 249 25.45 -4.86 4.42
N PHE A 250 26.37 -3.97 4.08
CA PHE A 250 26.23 -2.53 4.29
C PHE A 250 26.84 -1.78 3.12
N ASP A 251 26.39 -0.55 2.92
CA ASP A 251 26.95 0.31 1.89
C ASP A 251 27.80 1.40 2.55
N TYR A 252 28.90 1.77 1.90
CA TYR A 252 29.81 2.80 2.38
C TYR A 252 30.35 3.66 1.24
N GLN A 253 30.80 4.86 1.59
CA GLN A 253 31.49 5.81 0.71
C GLN A 253 32.80 6.22 1.38
N LEU A 254 33.87 6.31 0.58
CA LEU A 254 35.18 6.78 1.02
C LEU A 254 35.51 8.12 0.38
N ASP A 255 36.30 8.95 1.04
CA ASP A 255 36.92 10.14 0.44
C ASP A 255 38.11 9.77 -0.46
N GLU A 256 38.72 10.78 -1.06
CA GLU A 256 39.89 10.64 -1.94
C GLU A 256 41.08 9.98 -1.22
N ASP A 257 41.21 10.19 0.09
CA ASP A 257 42.25 9.60 0.95
C ASP A 257 41.90 8.18 1.44
N GLY A 258 40.74 7.64 1.06
CA GLY A 258 40.29 6.29 1.44
C GLY A 258 39.70 6.20 2.86
N ARG A 259 39.38 7.33 3.49
CA ARG A 259 38.72 7.37 4.80
C ARG A 259 37.20 7.36 4.64
N LEU A 260 36.50 6.77 5.60
CA LEU A 260 35.04 6.74 5.61
C LEU A 260 34.42 8.15 5.57
N LEU A 261 33.56 8.40 4.57
CA LEU A 261 32.69 9.57 4.51
C LEU A 261 31.31 9.23 5.06
N SER A 262 30.75 8.12 4.57
CA SER A 262 29.38 7.73 4.87
C SER A 262 29.25 6.22 4.93
N LEU A 263 28.45 5.71 5.86
CA LEU A 263 28.09 4.29 5.96
C LEU A 263 26.60 4.18 6.22
N ARG A 264 25.88 3.39 5.43
CA ARG A 264 24.49 3.02 5.73
C ARG A 264 24.36 1.53 5.96
N MET A 265 23.67 1.18 7.03
CA MET A 265 23.37 -0.19 7.39
C MET A 265 21.90 -0.33 7.72
N MET A 266 21.25 -1.25 7.03
CA MET A 266 19.84 -1.57 7.29
C MET A 266 19.75 -2.56 8.45
N LYS A 267 18.95 -2.23 9.47
CA LYS A 267 18.62 -3.15 10.57
C LYS A 267 17.58 -4.17 10.11
N ASN A 268 16.61 -3.70 9.33
CA ASN A 268 15.64 -4.49 8.61
C ASN A 268 15.39 -3.77 7.26
N THR A 269 14.50 -4.31 6.45
CA THR A 269 14.15 -3.77 5.13
C THR A 269 13.60 -2.33 5.13
N ARG A 270 13.09 -1.82 6.26
CA ARG A 270 12.56 -0.45 6.40
C ARG A 270 13.51 0.47 7.15
N GLU A 271 13.96 0.06 8.32
CA GLU A 271 14.76 0.88 9.23
C GLU A 271 16.24 0.54 9.11
N GLY A 272 17.06 1.58 9.15
CA GLY A 272 18.51 1.48 9.20
C GLY A 272 19.13 2.65 9.93
N VAL A 273 20.45 2.65 9.91
CA VAL A 273 21.28 3.71 10.45
C VAL A 273 22.20 4.20 9.34
N MET A 274 22.33 5.52 9.23
CA MET A 274 23.29 6.20 8.39
C MET A 274 24.29 6.92 9.29
N LEU A 275 25.56 6.74 9.00
CA LEU A 275 26.67 7.41 9.63
C LEU A 275 27.27 8.35 8.59
N GLU A 276 27.38 9.63 8.91
CA GLU A 276 27.98 10.64 8.06
C GLU A 276 29.10 11.33 8.84
N ARG A 277 30.27 11.49 8.21
CA ARG A 277 31.39 12.17 8.83
C ARG A 277 31.10 13.67 8.93
N ASP A 278 31.06 14.18 10.15
CA ASP A 278 30.94 15.61 10.47
C ASP A 278 32.21 16.07 11.20
N ALA A 279 33.09 16.75 10.48
CA ALA A 279 34.45 17.10 10.91
C ALA A 279 35.24 15.87 11.42
N ASP A 280 35.40 15.74 12.73
CA ASP A 280 36.17 14.69 13.41
C ASP A 280 35.27 13.65 14.11
N GLN A 281 33.94 13.72 13.94
CA GLN A 281 32.97 12.79 14.51
C GLN A 281 32.04 12.21 13.44
N TYR A 282 31.30 11.16 13.77
CA TYR A 282 30.28 10.60 12.90
C TYR A 282 28.90 10.94 13.44
N ALA A 283 28.14 11.71 12.67
CA ALA A 283 26.74 11.95 12.94
C ALA A 283 25.94 10.70 12.60
N ILE A 284 25.16 10.20 13.56
CA ILE A 284 24.35 8.99 13.42
C ILE A 284 22.90 9.41 13.25
N THR A 285 22.32 9.09 12.10
CA THR A 285 20.92 9.35 11.79
C THR A 285 20.18 8.04 11.54
N ALA A 286 18.94 7.96 12.02
CA ALA A 286 18.05 6.87 11.63
C ALA A 286 17.58 7.11 10.20
N ILE A 287 17.69 6.09 9.35
CA ILE A 287 17.15 6.12 8.00
C ILE A 287 15.96 5.18 7.90
N GLU A 288 14.94 5.62 7.18
CA GLU A 288 13.75 4.85 6.90
C GLU A 288 13.51 4.81 5.39
N ARG A 289 13.48 3.61 4.82
CA ARG A 289 13.08 3.41 3.43
C ARG A 289 11.57 3.56 3.33
N GLN A 290 11.15 4.49 2.48
CA GLN A 290 9.75 4.67 2.13
C GLN A 290 9.33 3.50 1.22
N GLY A 291 8.33 2.74 1.67
CA GLY A 291 7.71 1.69 0.85
C GLY A 291 6.53 2.23 0.07
N GLU A 292 6.16 1.51 -0.99
CA GLU A 292 4.91 1.77 -1.69
C GLU A 292 3.82 0.90 -1.07
N PRO A 293 2.69 1.48 -0.60
CA PRO A 293 1.59 0.69 -0.07
C PRO A 293 0.90 -0.05 -1.21
N VAL A 294 0.91 -1.37 -1.16
CA VAL A 294 0.24 -2.24 -2.13
C VAL A 294 -0.91 -2.94 -1.44
N GLN A 295 -2.11 -2.79 -1.99
CA GLN A 295 -3.29 -3.51 -1.54
C GLN A 295 -3.45 -4.81 -2.32
N ARG A 296 -3.80 -5.89 -1.63
CA ARG A 296 -4.03 -7.21 -2.24
C ARG A 296 -5.28 -7.85 -1.65
N LEU A 297 -6.14 -8.35 -2.54
CA LEU A 297 -7.31 -9.11 -2.15
C LEU A 297 -6.98 -10.61 -2.09
N TYR A 298 -7.26 -11.22 -0.95
CA TYR A 298 -7.17 -12.66 -0.72
C TYR A 298 -8.58 -13.23 -0.57
N ALA A 299 -8.86 -14.36 -1.23
CA ALA A 299 -10.13 -15.06 -1.07
C ALA A 299 -9.90 -16.55 -0.82
N GLY A 300 -10.79 -17.16 -0.04
CA GLY A 300 -10.70 -18.57 0.29
C GLY A 300 -12.03 -19.16 0.74
N SER A 301 -12.05 -20.47 0.93
CA SER A 301 -13.17 -21.18 1.55
C SER A 301 -12.70 -21.96 2.76
N VAL A 302 -13.56 -22.08 3.77
CA VAL A 302 -13.24 -22.76 5.02
C VAL A 302 -13.23 -24.26 4.78
N SER A 303 -12.07 -24.88 5.02
CA SER A 303 -11.90 -26.33 5.05
C SER A 303 -11.20 -26.76 6.33
N GLY A 304 -12.01 -27.08 7.35
CA GLY A 304 -11.51 -27.42 8.68
C GLY A 304 -11.31 -26.18 9.55
N SER A 305 -10.07 -25.87 9.93
CA SER A 305 -9.78 -24.69 10.75
C SER A 305 -9.76 -23.44 9.88
N PHE A 306 -10.47 -22.39 10.30
CA PHE A 306 -10.48 -21.09 9.63
C PHE A 306 -9.06 -20.54 9.44
N ALA A 307 -8.26 -20.49 10.51
CA ALA A 307 -6.88 -19.98 10.46
C ALA A 307 -6.00 -20.70 9.43
N ARG A 308 -6.12 -22.03 9.31
CA ARG A 308 -5.37 -22.79 8.28
C ARG A 308 -5.88 -22.50 6.87
N SER A 309 -7.19 -22.33 6.72
CA SER A 309 -7.81 -21.99 5.43
C SER A 309 -7.36 -20.59 4.98
N ALA A 310 -7.30 -19.63 5.90
CA ALA A 310 -6.78 -18.29 5.67
C ALA A 310 -5.28 -18.30 5.35
N GLN A 311 -4.47 -19.08 6.06
CA GLN A 311 -3.05 -19.19 5.75
C GLN A 311 -2.79 -19.80 4.36
N ALA A 312 -3.65 -20.74 3.93
CA ALA A 312 -3.54 -21.37 2.61
C ALA A 312 -3.80 -20.41 1.44
N THR A 313 -4.41 -19.24 1.67
CA THR A 313 -4.58 -18.21 0.63
C THR A 313 -3.30 -17.41 0.35
N GLY A 314 -2.26 -17.57 1.17
CA GLY A 314 -1.02 -16.80 1.09
C GLY A 314 -0.95 -15.62 2.06
N LEU A 315 -1.93 -15.46 2.95
CA LEU A 315 -1.86 -14.49 4.05
C LEU A 315 -0.70 -14.82 4.99
N ASN A 316 0.05 -13.80 5.40
CA ASN A 316 1.09 -13.97 6.41
C ASN A 316 0.49 -14.26 7.80
N SER A 317 1.29 -14.83 8.69
CA SER A 317 0.85 -15.25 10.03
C SER A 317 0.29 -14.11 10.89
N GLY A 318 0.79 -12.89 10.70
CA GLY A 318 0.33 -11.69 11.41
C GLY A 318 -1.10 -11.32 10.99
N SER A 319 -1.34 -11.22 9.68
CA SER A 319 -2.65 -10.94 9.11
C SER A 319 -3.67 -12.03 9.43
N VAL A 320 -3.28 -13.32 9.42
CA VAL A 320 -4.18 -14.41 9.85
C VAL A 320 -4.58 -14.28 11.32
N THR A 321 -3.63 -13.91 12.19
CA THR A 321 -3.90 -13.71 13.61
C THR A 321 -4.83 -12.52 13.85
N GLU A 322 -4.56 -11.40 13.19
CA GLU A 322 -5.42 -10.21 13.24
C GLU A 322 -6.83 -10.52 12.73
N LEU A 323 -6.95 -11.11 11.54
CA LEU A 323 -8.21 -11.55 10.93
C LEU A 323 -9.03 -12.43 11.87
N THR A 324 -8.39 -13.45 12.47
CA THR A 324 -9.05 -14.37 13.40
C THR A 324 -9.60 -13.61 14.61
N LYS A 325 -8.80 -12.71 15.20
CA LYS A 325 -9.23 -11.89 16.35
C LYS A 325 -10.39 -10.95 16.02
N ILE A 326 -10.40 -10.36 14.83
CA ILE A 326 -11.48 -9.45 14.40
C ILE A 326 -12.80 -10.23 14.29
N LEU A 327 -12.78 -11.37 13.59
CA LEU A 327 -13.97 -12.16 13.35
C LEU A 327 -14.48 -12.84 14.64
N GLU A 328 -13.59 -13.28 15.54
CA GLU A 328 -13.96 -13.86 16.85
C GLU A 328 -14.84 -12.93 17.72
N LYS A 329 -14.83 -11.61 17.46
CA LYS A 329 -15.68 -10.65 18.19
C LYS A 329 -17.17 -10.90 17.97
N LYS A 330 -17.58 -11.42 16.81
CA LYS A 330 -19.00 -11.67 16.45
C LYS A 330 -19.28 -13.11 15.99
N LEU A 331 -18.25 -13.85 15.59
CA LEU A 331 -18.37 -15.20 15.02
C LEU A 331 -17.63 -16.22 15.89
N ASP A 332 -18.35 -17.21 16.42
CA ASP A 332 -17.72 -18.35 17.10
C ASP A 332 -17.35 -19.41 16.07
N PHE A 333 -16.06 -19.51 15.71
CA PHE A 333 -15.58 -20.43 14.68
C PHE A 333 -15.93 -21.91 14.94
N ARG A 334 -16.19 -22.32 16.19
CA ARG A 334 -16.58 -23.72 16.47
C ARG A 334 -18.05 -23.96 16.19
N ARG A 335 -18.89 -22.96 16.44
CA ARG A 335 -20.35 -23.09 16.37
C ARG A 335 -20.90 -22.62 15.03
N ASP A 336 -20.38 -21.52 14.54
CA ASP A 336 -20.98 -20.73 13.47
C ASP A 336 -20.32 -21.05 12.11
N SER A 337 -19.01 -21.34 12.08
CA SER A 337 -18.29 -21.67 10.84
C SER A 337 -18.62 -23.07 10.31
N ARG A 338 -18.78 -23.20 9.00
CA ARG A 338 -19.04 -24.45 8.27
C ARG A 338 -18.05 -24.65 7.12
N ARG A 339 -17.84 -25.92 6.76
CA ARG A 339 -17.03 -26.25 5.58
C ARG A 339 -17.74 -25.71 4.35
N GLY A 340 -17.01 -24.92 3.55
CA GLY A 340 -17.56 -24.27 2.36
C GLY A 340 -17.95 -22.80 2.55
N ASP A 341 -17.97 -22.29 3.80
CA ASP A 341 -18.09 -20.86 4.05
C ASP A 341 -16.97 -20.11 3.31
N ARG A 342 -17.28 -18.94 2.75
CA ARG A 342 -16.34 -18.16 1.94
C ARG A 342 -15.88 -16.93 2.72
N PHE A 343 -14.65 -16.52 2.47
CA PHE A 343 -14.12 -15.29 3.03
C PHE A 343 -13.24 -14.57 2.03
N GLN A 344 -13.25 -13.25 2.14
CA GLN A 344 -12.42 -12.32 1.39
C GLN A 344 -11.77 -11.35 2.36
N VAL A 345 -10.49 -11.05 2.13
CA VAL A 345 -9.67 -10.22 3.01
C VAL A 345 -8.86 -9.27 2.15
N LEU A 346 -9.14 -7.98 2.28
CA LEU A 346 -8.32 -6.94 1.70
C LEU A 346 -7.21 -6.60 2.68
N VAL A 347 -5.96 -6.75 2.25
CA VAL A 347 -4.78 -6.46 3.05
C VAL A 347 -3.95 -5.41 2.34
N GLU A 348 -3.49 -4.43 3.10
CA GLU A 348 -2.47 -3.50 2.64
C GLU A 348 -1.12 -3.94 3.18
N SER A 349 -0.13 -3.92 2.32
CA SER A 349 1.24 -4.26 2.68
C SER A 349 2.21 -3.29 2.05
N ASP A 350 3.20 -2.85 2.80
CA ASP A 350 4.27 -2.02 2.25
C ASP A 350 5.28 -2.89 1.52
N MET A 351 5.55 -2.54 0.25
CA MET A 351 6.52 -3.21 -0.59
C MET A 351 7.81 -2.36 -0.67
N ILE A 352 8.94 -2.96 -0.32
CA ILE A 352 10.27 -2.37 -0.46
C ILE A 352 11.16 -3.38 -1.18
N ASP A 353 11.74 -2.99 -2.32
CA ASP A 353 12.62 -3.85 -3.15
C ASP A 353 12.03 -5.22 -3.52
N GLY A 354 10.70 -5.29 -3.67
CA GLY A 354 9.97 -6.52 -3.98
C GLY A 354 9.63 -7.40 -2.77
N GLU A 355 10.08 -7.04 -1.57
CA GLU A 355 9.72 -7.72 -0.32
C GLU A 355 8.51 -7.05 0.35
N THR A 356 7.61 -7.87 0.90
CA THR A 356 6.42 -7.40 1.64
C THR A 356 6.71 -7.38 3.12
N LEU A 357 6.55 -6.22 3.75
CA LEU A 357 7.03 -5.99 5.11
C LEU A 357 5.93 -6.12 6.15
N GLU A 358 5.32 -4.97 6.46
CA GLU A 358 4.21 -4.88 7.37
C GLU A 358 2.94 -5.01 6.56
N SER A 359 2.03 -5.87 7.03
CA SER A 359 0.72 -6.03 6.41
C SER A 359 -0.35 -5.79 7.44
N ARG A 360 -1.35 -5.00 7.06
CA ARG A 360 -2.52 -4.70 7.89
C ARG A 360 -3.79 -5.08 7.14
N VAL A 361 -4.71 -5.73 7.85
CA VAL A 361 -6.03 -6.04 7.27
C VAL A 361 -6.82 -4.74 7.13
N LEU A 362 -7.33 -4.42 5.95
CA LEU A 362 -8.18 -3.24 5.71
C LEU A 362 -9.66 -3.60 5.80
N ALA A 363 -10.07 -4.68 5.17
CA ALA A 363 -11.47 -5.08 5.13
C ALA A 363 -11.61 -6.59 5.05
N VAL A 364 -12.69 -7.11 5.61
CA VAL A 364 -12.98 -8.54 5.65
C VAL A 364 -14.45 -8.74 5.32
N LYS A 365 -14.73 -9.70 4.46
CA LYS A 365 -16.07 -10.23 4.23
C LYS A 365 -16.06 -11.72 4.50
N TYR A 366 -16.97 -12.17 5.35
CA TYR A 366 -17.21 -13.58 5.64
C TYR A 366 -18.65 -13.88 5.24
N ASP A 367 -18.82 -14.77 4.27
CA ASP A 367 -20.12 -15.26 3.81
C ASP A 367 -20.27 -16.72 4.26
N GLY A 368 -21.12 -16.94 5.26
CA GLY A 368 -21.28 -18.23 5.91
C GLY A 368 -22.72 -18.69 5.96
N GLU A 369 -22.93 -20.00 5.99
CA GLU A 369 -24.29 -20.58 6.03
C GLU A 369 -25.13 -20.06 7.21
N ARG A 370 -24.48 -19.72 8.33
CA ARG A 370 -25.12 -19.34 9.60
C ARG A 370 -24.93 -17.89 10.01
N MET A 371 -23.97 -17.22 9.40
CA MET A 371 -23.56 -15.89 9.80
C MET A 371 -22.79 -15.26 8.64
N ASP A 372 -23.21 -14.05 8.28
CA ASP A 372 -22.49 -13.17 7.37
C ASP A 372 -21.92 -12.00 8.16
N LEU A 373 -20.70 -11.59 7.85
CA LEU A 373 -20.04 -10.50 8.54
C LEU A 373 -19.10 -9.77 7.60
N THR A 374 -19.40 -8.49 7.37
CA THR A 374 -18.53 -7.56 6.65
C THR A 374 -18.03 -6.51 7.61
N VAL A 375 -16.72 -6.28 7.62
CA VAL A 375 -16.07 -5.33 8.51
C VAL A 375 -14.97 -4.58 7.78
N VAL A 376 -14.83 -3.30 8.10
CA VAL A 376 -13.87 -2.39 7.46
C VAL A 376 -13.13 -1.62 8.54
N ARG A 377 -11.83 -1.44 8.34
CA ARG A 377 -10.97 -0.62 9.20
C ARG A 377 -11.23 0.85 8.92
N ASN A 378 -11.48 1.61 9.98
CA ASN A 378 -11.43 3.07 9.94
C ASN A 378 -9.96 3.51 10.00
N LEU A 379 -9.49 4.26 9.00
CA LEU A 379 -8.08 4.65 8.88
C LEU A 379 -7.66 5.67 9.94
N ASN A 380 -8.62 6.39 10.54
CA ASN A 380 -8.35 7.42 11.54
C ASN A 380 -8.02 6.85 12.93
N ASP A 381 -8.71 5.78 13.34
CA ASP A 381 -8.57 5.19 14.68
C ASP A 381 -8.06 3.74 14.66
N ASN A 382 -7.85 3.17 13.47
CA ASN A 382 -7.46 1.78 13.22
C ASN A 382 -8.42 0.71 13.76
N ASN A 383 -9.63 1.08 14.18
CA ASN A 383 -10.66 0.14 14.65
C ASN A 383 -11.48 -0.41 13.49
N PHE A 384 -12.13 -1.55 13.72
CA PHE A 384 -12.99 -2.19 12.74
C PHE A 384 -14.47 -1.96 13.07
N TYR A 385 -15.23 -1.59 12.04
CA TYR A 385 -16.65 -1.33 12.11
C TYR A 385 -17.38 -2.08 10.99
N THR A 386 -18.68 -2.32 11.16
CA THR A 386 -19.54 -2.73 10.04
C THR A 386 -19.69 -1.59 9.03
N PRO A 387 -20.13 -1.82 7.78
CA PRO A 387 -20.35 -0.76 6.79
C PRO A 387 -21.28 0.38 7.28
N GLU A 388 -22.19 0.06 8.20
CA GLU A 388 -23.12 1.01 8.84
C GLU A 388 -22.47 1.77 10.02
N GLY A 389 -21.18 1.58 10.26
CA GLY A 389 -20.42 2.16 11.38
C GLY A 389 -20.65 1.47 12.73
N GLY A 390 -21.21 0.25 12.73
CA GLY A 390 -21.45 -0.50 13.96
C GLY A 390 -20.15 -1.03 14.57
N SER A 391 -19.94 -0.86 15.87
CA SER A 391 -18.76 -1.40 16.54
C SER A 391 -18.82 -2.94 16.63
N LEU A 392 -17.68 -3.58 16.41
CA LEU A 392 -17.54 -5.02 16.61
C LEU A 392 -17.40 -5.41 18.07
N ASP A 393 -16.96 -4.48 18.92
CA ASP A 393 -16.75 -4.81 20.31
C ASP A 393 -18.07 -5.21 20.99
N PRO A 394 -18.05 -6.24 21.85
CA PRO A 394 -19.23 -6.63 22.59
C PRO A 394 -19.68 -5.47 23.47
N ALA A 395 -20.82 -4.89 23.11
CA ALA A 395 -21.46 -3.80 23.82
C ALA A 395 -21.55 -4.10 25.32
N PHE A 396 -21.02 -3.20 26.13
CA PHE A 396 -21.11 -3.27 27.58
C PHE A 396 -21.82 -2.02 28.11
N ALA A 397 -23.07 -2.17 28.56
CA ALA A 397 -23.81 -1.10 29.19
C ALA A 397 -23.15 -0.73 30.53
N ARG A 398 -22.86 0.56 30.71
CA ARG A 398 -22.25 1.05 31.96
C ARG A 398 -23.16 0.85 33.18
N HIS A 399 -24.47 0.91 32.98
CA HIS A 399 -25.48 0.71 34.01
C HIS A 399 -26.26 -0.60 33.80
N PRO A 400 -26.44 -1.43 34.84
CA PRO A 400 -27.20 -2.68 34.75
C PRO A 400 -28.69 -2.50 35.03
N PHE A 401 -29.29 -1.39 34.60
CA PHE A 401 -30.71 -1.06 34.82
C PHE A 401 -31.14 0.05 33.86
N ASP A 402 -32.45 0.16 33.65
CA ASP A 402 -33.04 1.27 32.90
C ASP A 402 -33.35 2.47 33.79
N GLY A 403 -33.28 3.67 33.22
CA GLY A 403 -33.58 4.93 33.90
C GLY A 403 -32.42 5.51 34.70
N SER A 404 -32.72 6.45 35.59
CA SER A 404 -31.72 7.15 36.41
C SER A 404 -31.99 6.88 37.89
N TYR A 405 -30.97 6.37 38.59
CA TYR A 405 -30.99 6.15 40.03
C TYR A 405 -29.84 6.89 40.68
N ARG A 406 -30.06 7.37 41.90
CA ARG A 406 -29.05 8.12 42.63
C ARG A 406 -27.89 7.22 43.03
N LEU A 407 -26.70 7.62 42.67
CA LEU A 407 -25.46 7.06 43.18
C LEU A 407 -25.32 7.38 44.67
N SER A 408 -25.35 6.35 45.52
CA SER A 408 -25.33 6.47 46.97
C SER A 408 -23.95 6.22 47.58
N SER A 409 -23.13 5.38 46.93
CA SER A 409 -21.73 5.17 47.29
C SER A 409 -20.91 4.81 46.06
N ASN A 410 -19.72 5.42 45.93
CA ASN A 410 -18.82 5.18 44.80
C ASN A 410 -17.86 4.03 45.13
N PHE A 411 -17.27 3.45 44.09
CA PHE A 411 -16.09 2.60 44.23
C PHE A 411 -14.99 3.35 44.99
N ASN A 412 -14.44 2.73 46.03
CA ASN A 412 -13.38 3.33 46.84
C ASN A 412 -12.53 2.25 47.52
N PRO A 413 -11.34 1.93 46.95
CA PRO A 413 -10.48 0.89 47.50
C PRO A 413 -9.87 1.29 48.86
N ASN A 414 -9.87 2.59 49.18
CA ASN A 414 -9.25 3.15 50.37
C ASN A 414 -10.28 3.63 51.41
N ARG A 415 -11.55 3.20 51.30
CA ARG A 415 -12.62 3.63 52.22
C ARG A 415 -12.26 3.25 53.66
N LYS A 416 -12.16 4.25 54.55
CA LYS A 416 -11.88 4.04 55.98
C LYS A 416 -13.18 3.90 56.76
N HIS A 417 -13.24 2.91 57.64
CA HIS A 417 -14.35 2.78 58.58
C HIS A 417 -14.26 3.89 59.64
N PRO A 418 -15.33 4.69 59.87
CA PRO A 418 -15.25 5.91 60.69
C PRO A 418 -14.89 5.63 62.16
N ILE A 419 -15.31 4.49 62.69
CA ILE A 419 -15.05 4.11 64.10
C ILE A 419 -13.69 3.40 64.26
N THR A 420 -13.40 2.38 63.46
CA THR A 420 -12.21 1.54 63.64
C THR A 420 -10.97 2.06 62.92
N GLY A 421 -11.11 3.05 62.04
CA GLY A 421 -10.02 3.61 61.22
C GLY A 421 -9.44 2.66 60.17
N ARG A 422 -9.85 1.39 60.16
CA ARG A 422 -9.36 0.36 59.23
C ARG A 422 -9.90 0.60 57.83
N VAL A 423 -9.08 0.29 56.83
CA VAL A 423 -9.51 0.30 55.44
C VAL A 423 -10.48 -0.87 55.21
N SER A 424 -11.68 -0.55 54.76
CA SER A 424 -12.72 -1.48 54.34
C SER A 424 -13.13 -1.08 52.92
N PRO A 425 -12.44 -1.62 51.89
CA PRO A 425 -12.65 -1.26 50.50
C PRO A 425 -14.12 -1.38 50.09
N HIS A 426 -14.57 -0.43 49.28
CA HIS A 426 -15.83 -0.52 48.56
C HIS A 426 -15.52 -0.92 47.11
N ASN A 427 -15.66 -2.20 46.81
CA ASN A 427 -15.23 -2.81 45.54
C ASN A 427 -16.29 -2.72 44.42
N GLY A 428 -17.32 -1.91 44.63
CA GLY A 428 -18.41 -1.70 43.67
C GLY A 428 -19.00 -0.32 43.80
N THR A 429 -20.14 -0.14 43.17
CA THR A 429 -20.89 1.10 43.08
C THR A 429 -22.31 0.85 43.55
N ASP A 430 -22.79 1.68 44.48
CA ASP A 430 -24.11 1.51 45.12
C ASP A 430 -25.14 2.47 44.53
N PHE A 431 -26.14 1.92 43.87
CA PHE A 431 -27.26 2.68 43.33
C PHE A 431 -28.49 2.54 44.23
N ALA A 432 -28.93 3.63 44.84
CA ALA A 432 -30.14 3.64 45.67
C ALA A 432 -31.37 3.46 44.77
N MET A 433 -32.11 2.36 44.98
CA MET A 433 -33.27 2.02 44.17
C MET A 433 -34.31 1.24 44.99
N PRO A 434 -35.61 1.36 44.67
CA PRO A 434 -36.66 0.59 45.33
C PRO A 434 -36.40 -0.92 45.23
N ILE A 435 -36.92 -1.69 46.20
CA ILE A 435 -36.93 -3.15 46.11
C ILE A 435 -37.79 -3.55 44.91
N GLY A 436 -37.30 -4.47 44.07
CA GLY A 436 -38.04 -4.94 42.91
C GLY A 436 -37.68 -4.26 41.59
N THR A 437 -36.76 -3.29 41.57
CA THR A 437 -36.23 -2.70 40.34
C THR A 437 -35.53 -3.77 39.50
N ALA A 438 -35.80 -3.81 38.20
CA ALA A 438 -35.18 -4.73 37.28
C ALA A 438 -33.66 -4.49 37.20
N VAL A 439 -32.88 -5.57 37.36
CA VAL A 439 -31.43 -5.60 37.14
C VAL A 439 -31.17 -6.36 35.86
N LEU A 440 -30.41 -5.75 34.95
CA LEU A 440 -30.14 -6.20 33.60
C LEU A 440 -28.69 -6.65 33.42
N ALA A 441 -28.45 -7.60 32.53
CA ALA A 441 -27.12 -7.97 32.10
C ALA A 441 -26.53 -6.85 31.20
N PRO A 442 -25.36 -6.26 31.53
CA PRO A 442 -24.77 -5.17 30.77
C PRO A 442 -24.13 -5.63 29.47
N ALA A 443 -23.81 -6.92 29.35
CA ALA A 443 -23.25 -7.54 28.16
C ALA A 443 -23.65 -9.02 28.09
N ASN A 444 -23.51 -9.61 26.91
CA ASN A 444 -23.68 -11.06 26.72
C ASN A 444 -22.72 -11.85 27.63
N GLY A 445 -23.17 -13.00 28.12
CA GLY A 445 -22.34 -13.85 28.96
C GLY A 445 -23.02 -15.10 29.48
N ARG A 446 -22.42 -15.69 30.51
CA ARG A 446 -22.93 -16.86 31.22
C ARG A 446 -22.94 -16.61 32.73
N VAL A 447 -24.03 -17.02 33.38
CA VAL A 447 -24.17 -16.94 34.84
C VAL A 447 -23.19 -17.92 35.49
N GLU A 448 -22.16 -17.39 36.13
CA GLU A 448 -21.11 -18.19 36.78
C GLU A 448 -21.55 -18.66 38.17
N ARG A 449 -22.34 -17.83 38.87
CA ARG A 449 -22.79 -18.13 40.24
C ARG A 449 -24.10 -17.44 40.57
N VAL A 450 -24.96 -18.15 41.29
CA VAL A 450 -26.12 -17.62 42.01
C VAL A 450 -26.02 -18.12 43.44
N SER A 451 -26.04 -17.24 44.43
CA SER A 451 -25.85 -17.64 45.84
C SER A 451 -26.47 -16.64 46.81
N ASN A 452 -26.50 -17.01 48.09
CA ASN A 452 -26.96 -16.17 49.19
C ASN A 452 -25.89 -16.16 50.29
N HIS A 453 -25.39 -14.98 50.64
CA HIS A 453 -24.31 -14.81 51.60
C HIS A 453 -24.74 -13.86 52.74
N PRO A 454 -24.36 -14.10 54.01
CA PRO A 454 -24.85 -13.30 55.14
C PRO A 454 -24.62 -11.79 54.99
N ALA A 455 -23.49 -11.38 54.41
CA ALA A 455 -23.19 -9.97 54.19
C ALA A 455 -23.66 -9.44 52.83
N ALA A 456 -23.54 -10.23 51.76
CA ALA A 456 -23.80 -9.77 50.40
C ALA A 456 -25.27 -9.96 49.98
N GLY A 457 -26.04 -10.68 50.80
CA GLY A 457 -27.40 -11.08 50.47
C GLY A 457 -27.45 -12.08 49.33
N ARG A 458 -28.58 -12.09 48.63
CA ARG A 458 -28.70 -12.81 47.35
C ARG A 458 -27.88 -12.07 46.31
N TYR A 459 -27.05 -12.81 45.59
CA TYR A 459 -26.22 -12.22 44.56
C TYR A 459 -26.02 -13.13 43.36
N ILE A 460 -25.72 -12.50 42.23
CA ILE A 460 -25.42 -13.16 40.96
C ILE A 460 -24.03 -12.71 40.50
N VAL A 461 -23.29 -13.63 39.89
CA VAL A 461 -22.05 -13.35 39.16
C VAL A 461 -22.24 -13.77 37.70
N VAL A 462 -22.02 -12.85 36.78
CA VAL A 462 -22.03 -13.13 35.34
C VAL A 462 -20.61 -12.98 34.80
N ARG A 463 -20.19 -13.95 33.99
CA ARG A 463 -18.95 -13.89 33.21
C ARG A 463 -19.32 -13.55 31.78
N HIS A 464 -18.78 -12.46 31.28
CA HIS A 464 -19.09 -11.95 29.95
C HIS A 464 -18.14 -12.51 28.91
N ASP A 465 -18.62 -12.55 27.66
CA ASP A 465 -17.89 -13.12 26.53
C ASP A 465 -16.61 -12.32 26.21
N ASN A 466 -16.57 -11.03 26.57
CA ASN A 466 -15.40 -10.15 26.48
C ASN A 466 -14.42 -10.26 27.67
N GLY A 467 -14.58 -11.27 28.53
CA GLY A 467 -13.65 -11.56 29.62
C GLY A 467 -13.90 -10.82 30.93
N TYR A 468 -14.78 -9.82 30.96
CA TYR A 468 -15.20 -9.15 32.19
C TYR A 468 -16.09 -10.05 33.05
N ARG A 469 -16.14 -9.76 34.36
CA ARG A 469 -17.16 -10.33 35.24
C ARG A 469 -17.89 -9.22 35.97
N THR A 470 -19.17 -9.45 36.23
CA THR A 470 -20.00 -8.53 37.00
C THR A 470 -20.60 -9.23 38.19
N ARG A 471 -20.84 -8.48 39.27
CA ARG A 471 -21.58 -8.96 40.44
C ARG A 471 -22.71 -8.02 40.79
N TYR A 472 -23.82 -8.62 41.22
CA TYR A 472 -25.06 -7.93 41.58
C TYR A 472 -25.47 -8.41 42.97
N LEU A 473 -25.38 -7.55 43.97
CA LEU A 473 -25.58 -7.91 45.38
C LEU A 473 -26.87 -7.29 45.94
N HIS A 474 -27.23 -7.71 47.16
CA HIS A 474 -28.40 -7.26 47.91
C HIS A 474 -29.75 -7.52 47.23
N LEU A 475 -29.80 -8.46 46.29
CA LEU A 475 -30.97 -8.73 45.45
C LEU A 475 -32.16 -9.23 46.27
N SER A 476 -33.39 -8.93 45.83
CA SER A 476 -34.60 -9.52 46.39
C SER A 476 -34.90 -10.89 45.78
N SER A 477 -34.68 -11.02 44.47
CA SER A 477 -34.86 -12.26 43.70
C SER A 477 -33.85 -12.37 42.57
N GLN A 478 -33.38 -13.59 42.31
CA GLN A 478 -32.77 -13.95 41.02
C GLN A 478 -33.87 -14.38 40.02
N LEU A 479 -33.62 -14.17 38.73
CA LEU A 479 -34.49 -14.64 37.64
C LEU A 479 -33.76 -15.65 36.72
N VAL A 480 -32.49 -15.91 37.00
CA VAL A 480 -31.62 -16.83 36.25
C VAL A 480 -30.95 -17.83 37.19
N ASN A 481 -30.48 -18.95 36.63
CA ASN A 481 -29.77 -20.02 37.33
C ASN A 481 -28.29 -20.06 36.93
N GLN A 482 -27.49 -20.74 37.75
CA GLN A 482 -26.08 -20.99 37.41
C GLN A 482 -25.99 -21.80 36.11
N GLY A 483 -25.14 -21.34 35.18
CA GLY A 483 -24.93 -21.95 33.87
C GLY A 483 -25.76 -21.34 32.75
N ASP A 484 -26.80 -20.56 33.05
CA ASP A 484 -27.64 -19.93 32.02
C ASP A 484 -26.83 -18.95 31.16
N ARG A 485 -27.11 -18.92 29.85
CA ARG A 485 -26.61 -17.86 28.98
C ARG A 485 -27.54 -16.66 29.12
N VAL A 486 -26.95 -15.47 29.16
CA VAL A 486 -27.68 -14.21 29.21
C VAL A 486 -27.26 -13.31 28.06
N THR A 487 -28.21 -12.58 27.50
CA THR A 487 -27.95 -11.55 26.49
C THR A 487 -27.90 -10.16 27.12
N MET A 488 -27.22 -9.20 26.48
CA MET A 488 -27.26 -7.81 26.89
C MET A 488 -28.71 -7.30 27.01
N GLY A 489 -29.01 -6.56 28.09
CA GLY A 489 -30.34 -6.04 28.39
C GLY A 489 -31.30 -7.07 28.99
N GLU A 490 -30.90 -8.35 29.07
CA GLU A 490 -31.74 -9.38 29.67
C GLU A 490 -31.91 -9.13 31.18
N ARG A 491 -33.14 -9.27 31.67
CA ARG A 491 -33.44 -9.10 33.09
C ARG A 491 -33.01 -10.33 33.88
N ILE A 492 -31.96 -10.19 34.67
CA ILE A 492 -31.34 -11.29 35.42
C ILE A 492 -31.78 -11.35 36.89
N ALA A 493 -32.25 -10.24 37.47
CA ALA A 493 -32.63 -10.17 38.87
C ALA A 493 -33.55 -8.97 39.17
N LEU A 494 -33.97 -8.90 40.43
CA LEU A 494 -34.63 -7.74 41.03
C LEU A 494 -33.79 -7.20 42.20
N SER A 495 -33.62 -5.88 42.26
CA SER A 495 -32.95 -5.18 43.36
C SER A 495 -33.63 -5.47 44.70
N GLY A 496 -32.90 -5.26 45.80
CA GLY A 496 -33.44 -5.56 47.11
C GLY A 496 -32.74 -4.85 48.25
N ASN A 497 -32.76 -5.53 49.40
CA ASN A 497 -32.13 -5.07 50.63
C ASN A 497 -31.65 -6.28 51.46
N THR A 498 -31.24 -7.38 50.80
CA THR A 498 -30.85 -8.62 51.48
C THR A 498 -29.40 -8.56 51.97
N GLY A 499 -29.05 -9.37 52.98
CA GLY A 499 -27.71 -9.35 53.58
C GLY A 499 -27.50 -8.14 54.49
N ARG A 500 -26.25 -7.67 54.59
CA ARG A 500 -25.88 -6.52 55.43
C ARG A 500 -25.94 -5.24 54.61
N SER A 501 -27.13 -4.63 54.59
CA SER A 501 -27.42 -3.39 53.87
C SER A 501 -28.12 -2.39 54.80
N THR A 502 -27.87 -1.10 54.60
CA THR A 502 -28.49 -0.01 55.38
C THR A 502 -29.85 0.42 54.83
N GLY A 503 -30.13 0.16 53.55
CA GLY A 503 -31.39 0.48 52.88
C GLY A 503 -31.43 -0.07 51.45
N PRO A 504 -32.59 -0.08 50.77
CA PRO A 504 -32.72 -0.65 49.44
C PRO A 504 -31.76 -0.02 48.41
N HIS A 505 -30.90 -0.86 47.82
CA HIS A 505 -29.94 -0.47 46.79
C HIS A 505 -29.46 -1.69 46.00
N LEU A 506 -28.81 -1.43 44.86
CA LEU A 506 -27.99 -2.40 44.15
C LEU A 506 -26.52 -2.08 44.39
N HIS A 507 -25.76 -3.03 44.93
CA HIS A 507 -24.30 -3.01 44.91
C HIS A 507 -23.84 -3.73 43.64
N TYR A 508 -23.20 -2.98 42.73
CA TYR A 508 -22.75 -3.44 41.42
C TYR A 508 -21.23 -3.44 41.34
N GLU A 509 -20.62 -4.58 41.01
CA GLU A 509 -19.16 -4.69 40.80
C GLU A 509 -18.87 -5.01 39.33
N VAL A 510 -17.83 -4.36 38.78
CA VAL A 510 -17.17 -4.76 37.53
C VAL A 510 -15.78 -5.27 37.89
N ILE A 511 -15.41 -6.41 37.31
CA ILE A 511 -14.16 -7.11 37.60
C ILE A 511 -13.42 -7.32 36.27
N VAL A 512 -12.22 -6.75 36.19
CA VAL A 512 -11.31 -6.86 35.03
C VAL A 512 -10.07 -7.61 35.49
N ASN A 513 -9.65 -8.64 34.77
CA ASN A 513 -8.46 -9.44 35.12
C ASN A 513 -8.44 -9.89 36.59
N ASN A 514 -9.61 -10.27 37.10
CA ASN A 514 -9.83 -10.74 38.48
C ASN A 514 -9.65 -9.67 39.58
N ALA A 515 -9.54 -8.39 39.22
CA ALA A 515 -9.51 -7.25 40.14
C ALA A 515 -10.80 -6.40 40.01
N PRO A 516 -11.45 -6.01 41.13
CA PRO A 516 -12.54 -5.04 41.09
C PRO A 516 -12.05 -3.66 40.64
N VAL A 517 -12.82 -3.02 39.77
CA VAL A 517 -12.53 -1.68 39.25
C VAL A 517 -13.76 -0.79 39.39
N ASP A 518 -13.56 0.52 39.26
CA ASP A 518 -14.67 1.47 39.25
C ASP A 518 -15.51 1.31 37.97
N ALA A 519 -16.72 0.79 38.13
CA ALA A 519 -17.66 0.55 37.04
C ALA A 519 -18.06 1.82 36.27
N LEU A 520 -17.92 2.99 36.89
CA LEU A 520 -18.31 4.27 36.28
C LEU A 520 -17.20 4.92 35.47
N THR A 521 -15.94 4.50 35.63
CA THR A 521 -14.78 5.15 35.00
C THR A 521 -13.88 4.19 34.24
N VAL A 522 -14.00 2.87 34.47
CA VAL A 522 -13.27 1.87 33.70
C VAL A 522 -13.57 2.02 32.21
N SER A 523 -12.53 1.93 31.39
CA SER A 523 -12.67 1.84 29.94
C SER A 523 -13.36 0.52 29.60
N LEU A 524 -14.63 0.63 29.26
CA LEU A 524 -15.46 -0.48 28.78
C LEU A 524 -15.55 -0.37 27.27
N PRO A 525 -15.66 -1.51 26.55
CA PRO A 525 -16.10 -1.49 25.17
C PRO A 525 -17.54 -0.99 25.13
N GLU A 526 -17.69 0.32 25.06
CA GLU A 526 -18.98 0.93 24.78
C GLU A 526 -19.33 0.62 23.33
N ASN A 527 -20.62 0.40 23.07
CA ASN A 527 -21.13 0.28 21.72
C ASN A 527 -21.11 1.67 21.04
N SER A 528 -19.93 2.27 20.93
CA SER A 528 -19.73 3.53 20.21
C SER A 528 -19.68 3.19 18.73
N SER A 529 -20.85 2.86 18.18
CA SER A 529 -21.05 2.99 16.74
C SER A 529 -20.70 4.41 16.32
N LEU A 530 -20.10 4.55 15.15
CA LEU A 530 -19.81 5.85 14.59
C LEU A 530 -21.11 6.63 14.37
N SER A 531 -21.08 7.95 14.58
CA SER A 531 -22.26 8.80 14.43
C SER A 531 -21.88 10.20 13.94
N GLY A 532 -22.85 10.90 13.33
CA GLY A 532 -22.64 12.23 12.76
C GLY A 532 -21.52 12.23 11.71
N ASP A 533 -20.66 13.24 11.77
CA ASP A 533 -19.60 13.46 10.78
C ASP A 533 -18.59 12.30 10.72
N THR A 534 -18.33 11.64 11.86
CA THR A 534 -17.40 10.49 11.93
C THR A 534 -17.91 9.29 11.14
N LEU A 535 -19.23 9.07 11.10
CA LEU A 535 -19.84 8.00 10.32
C LEU A 535 -19.74 8.29 8.82
N VAL A 536 -20.01 9.53 8.42
CA VAL A 536 -19.94 9.94 7.00
C VAL A 536 -18.51 9.83 6.48
N ALA A 537 -17.52 10.29 7.26
CA ALA A 537 -16.11 10.16 6.92
C ALA A 537 -15.65 8.70 6.85
N PHE A 538 -16.15 7.83 7.74
CA PHE A 538 -15.86 6.41 7.65
C PHE A 538 -16.49 5.75 6.43
N GLN A 539 -17.75 6.07 6.11
CA GLN A 539 -18.45 5.48 4.96
C GLN A 539 -17.78 5.84 3.63
N SER A 540 -17.31 7.09 3.47
CA SER A 540 -16.56 7.48 2.28
C SER A 540 -15.20 6.77 2.15
N GLN A 541 -14.54 6.47 3.27
CA GLN A 541 -13.32 5.65 3.29
C GLN A 541 -13.60 4.17 3.03
N ALA A 542 -14.74 3.66 3.50
CA ALA A 542 -15.10 2.25 3.40
C ALA A 542 -15.61 1.85 2.00
N GLU A 543 -16.28 2.75 1.29
CA GLU A 543 -16.85 2.53 -0.04
C GLU A 543 -15.86 1.85 -1.03
N PRO A 544 -14.63 2.36 -1.26
CA PRO A 544 -13.69 1.71 -2.17
C PRO A 544 -13.23 0.32 -1.70
N MET A 545 -13.07 0.14 -0.39
CA MET A 545 -12.66 -1.15 0.17
C MET A 545 -13.77 -2.19 0.00
N LEU A 546 -15.02 -1.78 0.17
CA LEU A 546 -16.20 -2.62 -0.04
C LEU A 546 -16.38 -2.98 -1.52
N ALA A 547 -16.22 -2.02 -2.44
CA ALA A 547 -16.25 -2.29 -3.88
C ALA A 547 -15.19 -3.32 -4.30
N THR A 548 -13.99 -3.23 -3.70
CA THR A 548 -12.91 -4.20 -3.92
C THR A 548 -13.25 -5.59 -3.39
N LEU A 549 -13.89 -5.68 -2.22
CA LEU A 549 -14.37 -6.97 -1.70
C LEU A 549 -15.46 -7.57 -2.60
N GLU A 550 -16.36 -6.74 -3.13
CA GLU A 550 -17.46 -7.19 -3.99
C GLU A 550 -17.00 -7.67 -5.37
N SER A 551 -15.95 -7.07 -5.95
CA SER A 551 -15.41 -7.53 -7.24
C SER A 551 -14.92 -8.99 -7.16
N GLY A 552 -14.35 -9.37 -6.01
CA GLY A 552 -13.83 -10.72 -5.75
C GLY A 552 -12.63 -11.11 -6.60
N GLU A 553 -12.04 -10.18 -7.35
CA GLU A 553 -10.84 -10.40 -8.14
C GLU A 553 -9.62 -10.47 -7.23
N THR A 554 -9.13 -11.69 -6.98
CA THR A 554 -7.95 -11.91 -6.14
C THR A 554 -6.69 -11.42 -6.82
N GLY A 555 -5.82 -10.72 -6.10
CA GLY A 555 -4.57 -10.18 -6.67
C GLY A 555 -4.25 -8.77 -6.19
N PRO A 556 -3.16 -8.17 -6.72
CA PRO A 556 -2.84 -6.77 -6.44
C PRO A 556 -3.96 -5.87 -6.96
N VAL A 557 -4.39 -4.93 -6.14
CA VAL A 557 -5.44 -3.97 -6.46
C VAL A 557 -4.76 -2.65 -6.78
N SER A 558 -4.97 -2.14 -8.00
CA SER A 558 -4.47 -0.82 -8.38
C SER A 558 -5.18 0.25 -7.57
N VAL A 559 -4.48 0.77 -6.58
CA VAL A 559 -4.90 1.91 -5.78
C VAL A 559 -4.83 3.15 -6.68
N ALA A 560 -5.91 3.51 -7.35
CA ALA A 560 -5.98 4.77 -8.09
C ALA A 560 -5.89 5.93 -7.07
N ASN A 561 -4.68 6.48 -6.91
CA ASN A 561 -4.32 7.67 -6.11
C ASN A 561 -5.44 8.23 -5.23
N TYR A 562 -5.57 7.71 -4.01
CA TYR A 562 -6.38 8.34 -2.97
C TYR A 562 -5.67 9.62 -2.51
N GLN A 563 -6.10 10.76 -3.04
CA GLN A 563 -5.74 12.04 -2.44
C GLN A 563 -6.38 12.12 -1.06
N GLN A 564 -5.50 12.14 -0.05
CA GLN A 564 -5.79 12.55 1.31
C GLN A 564 -6.29 14.00 1.25
N ASN A 565 -7.62 14.18 1.28
CA ASN A 565 -8.23 15.48 1.47
C ASN A 565 -8.05 15.88 2.94
N ASP A 566 -6.91 16.50 3.23
CA ASP A 566 -6.74 17.33 4.42
C ASP A 566 -7.41 18.68 4.13
N ASP A 567 -8.56 18.94 4.77
CA ASP A 567 -9.18 20.27 4.89
C ASP A 567 -8.61 21.03 6.11
#